data_AF-A0A9Q0T309-F1
#
_entry.id   AF-A0A9Q0T309-F1
#
_cell.length_a   1.000
_cell.length_b   1.000
_cell.length_c   1.000
_cell.angle_alpha   90.00
_cell.angle_beta   90.00
_cell.angle_gamma   90.00
#
_symmetry.space_group_name_H-M   'P 1'
#
loop_
_entity.id
_entity.type
_entity.pdbx_description
1 polymer ?
#
loop_
_entity_poly.entity_id
_entity_poly.type
_entity_poly.pdbx_seq_one_letter_code
_entity_poly.pdbx_strand_id
1 'polypeptide(L)'
;MDSPGISTLALKTVREVGSYYMAANAYVSDAGVPFNSTATRGIVVYEGAPTTASPIMPLMPAFNDTPTAHKFFTTITGLAGGPHWVPVPHQIDEHMFVTVNMGISACPTCLNGTRLSASMNNYSFVNPTSLSLLQAFYFNVSGIYTPDFPDTPPVKFDYTNDSINILNSSLLITPKSTSVKVLKYNSTVWIMHCHLDVHLPLGLATAFVVENGPTKESTLPPPPPDLPRC
;
A
#
# COMPACT_ATOMS: atom_id res chain seq x y z
N MET A 1 6.54 -14.12 -6.17
CA MET A 1 5.33 -13.30 -6.34
C MET A 1 5.72 -11.89 -5.98
N ASP A 2 5.26 -10.88 -6.71
CA ASP A 2 5.68 -9.50 -6.47
C ASP A 2 4.45 -8.60 -6.44
N SER A 3 4.37 -7.70 -5.48
CA SER A 3 3.27 -6.74 -5.34
C SER A 3 3.73 -5.39 -5.88
N PRO A 4 2.82 -4.53 -6.38
CA PRO A 4 3.18 -3.17 -6.78
C PRO A 4 3.96 -2.45 -5.66
N GLY A 5 5.06 -1.78 -6.03
CA GLY A 5 5.95 -1.08 -5.10
C GLY A 5 7.06 -1.94 -4.48
N ILE A 6 7.06 -3.26 -4.68
CA ILE A 6 8.13 -4.16 -4.22
C ILE A 6 9.12 -4.42 -5.37
N SER A 7 10.39 -4.64 -5.01
CA SER A 7 11.45 -5.07 -5.95
C SER A 7 12.07 -6.36 -5.45
N THR A 8 12.09 -7.38 -6.30
CA THR A 8 12.64 -8.70 -5.97
C THR A 8 13.92 -8.98 -6.78
N LEU A 9 15.01 -9.30 -6.09
CA LEU A 9 16.22 -9.86 -6.73
C LEU A 9 16.25 -11.37 -6.55
N ALA A 10 16.35 -12.11 -7.65
CA ALA A 10 16.48 -13.56 -7.63
C ALA A 10 17.67 -14.02 -8.49
N LEU A 11 18.48 -14.92 -7.95
CA LEU A 11 19.56 -15.58 -8.69
C LEU A 11 19.03 -16.89 -9.28
N LYS A 12 19.20 -17.08 -10.58
CA LYS A 12 18.85 -18.32 -11.28
C LYS A 12 20.09 -18.98 -11.86
N THR A 13 20.36 -20.20 -11.42
CA THR A 13 21.38 -21.07 -12.03
C THR A 13 20.72 -21.95 -13.08
N VAL A 14 21.29 -22.00 -14.27
CA VAL A 14 20.78 -22.83 -15.37
C VAL A 14 21.73 -24.00 -15.62
N ARG A 15 21.14 -25.19 -15.80
CA ARG A 15 21.86 -26.46 -15.96
C ARG A 15 21.99 -26.90 -17.41
N GLU A 16 21.13 -26.41 -18.31
CA GLU A 16 21.11 -26.77 -19.73
C GLU A 16 21.08 -25.51 -20.59
N VAL A 17 21.83 -25.51 -21.68
CA VAL A 17 21.85 -24.39 -22.63
C VAL A 17 20.56 -24.43 -23.46
N GLY A 18 19.80 -23.33 -23.49
CA GLY A 18 18.54 -23.27 -24.20
C GLY A 18 17.89 -21.88 -24.17
N SER A 19 16.63 -21.80 -24.61
CA SER A 19 15.81 -20.59 -24.52
C SER A 19 14.65 -20.84 -23.55
N TYR A 20 14.34 -19.85 -22.71
CA TYR A 20 13.36 -19.97 -21.63
C TYR A 20 12.47 -18.73 -21.57
N TYR A 21 11.18 -18.91 -21.34
CA TYR A 21 10.31 -17.79 -20.98
C TYR A 21 10.52 -17.40 -19.51
N MET A 22 10.61 -16.09 -19.28
CA MET A 22 10.32 -15.48 -17.99
C MET A 22 8.90 -14.92 -18.08
N ALA A 23 7.99 -15.40 -17.24
CA ALA A 23 6.59 -15.04 -17.34
C ALA A 23 6.05 -14.47 -16.03
N ALA A 24 5.12 -13.53 -16.14
CA ALA A 24 4.38 -12.98 -15.02
C ALA A 24 2.89 -12.95 -15.36
N ASN A 25 2.05 -13.26 -14.37
CA ASN A 25 0.60 -13.19 -14.46
C ASN A 25 0.05 -12.63 -13.14
N ALA A 26 -1.13 -12.02 -13.20
CA ALA A 26 -1.78 -11.47 -12.02
C ALA A 26 -2.24 -12.58 -11.06
N TYR A 27 -2.14 -12.30 -9.76
CA TYR A 27 -2.82 -13.06 -8.73
C TYR A 27 -4.01 -12.25 -8.21
N VAL A 28 -5.18 -12.86 -8.15
CA VAL A 28 -6.44 -12.25 -7.69
C VAL A 28 -7.22 -13.28 -6.89
N SER A 29 -7.53 -12.96 -5.64
CA SER A 29 -8.33 -13.80 -4.74
C SER A 29 -9.80 -13.40 -4.70
N ASP A 30 -10.15 -12.16 -5.07
CA ASP A 30 -11.52 -11.67 -5.02
C ASP A 30 -12.39 -12.23 -6.15
N ALA A 31 -13.51 -12.84 -5.76
CA ALA A 31 -14.48 -13.35 -6.71
C ALA A 31 -15.28 -12.21 -7.36
N GLY A 32 -15.47 -12.28 -8.68
CA GLY A 32 -16.32 -11.34 -9.41
C GLY A 32 -15.69 -9.98 -9.73
N VAL A 33 -14.44 -9.74 -9.34
CA VAL A 33 -13.69 -8.54 -9.73
C VAL A 33 -13.02 -8.77 -11.09
N PRO A 34 -13.33 -7.98 -12.13
CA PRO A 34 -12.65 -8.08 -13.42
C PRO A 34 -11.16 -7.77 -13.30
N PHE A 35 -10.32 -8.57 -13.96
CA PHE A 35 -8.88 -8.35 -14.03
C PHE A 35 -8.32 -8.79 -15.39
N ASN A 36 -7.12 -8.32 -15.73
CA ASN A 36 -6.43 -8.79 -16.93
C ASN A 36 -5.72 -10.12 -16.63
N SER A 37 -6.19 -11.20 -17.24
CA SER A 37 -5.64 -12.56 -17.08
C SER A 37 -4.52 -12.90 -18.06
N THR A 38 -4.11 -11.94 -18.89
CA THR A 38 -3.06 -12.15 -19.90
C THR A 38 -1.69 -12.18 -19.25
N ALA A 39 -0.97 -13.29 -19.40
CA ALA A 39 0.40 -13.41 -18.94
C ALA A 39 1.35 -12.59 -19.83
N THR A 40 2.21 -11.78 -19.21
CA THR A 40 3.33 -11.13 -19.90
C THR A 40 4.56 -12.05 -19.90
N ARG A 41 5.38 -11.96 -20.95
CA ARG A 41 6.52 -12.87 -21.16
C ARG A 41 7.73 -12.10 -21.68
N GLY A 42 8.89 -12.32 -21.07
CA GLY A 42 10.21 -12.05 -21.61
C GLY A 42 10.89 -13.36 -22.03
N ILE A 43 11.89 -13.28 -22.90
CA ILE A 43 12.66 -14.45 -23.34
C ILE A 43 14.10 -14.30 -22.87
N VAL A 44 14.61 -15.33 -22.21
CA VAL A 44 16.03 -15.49 -21.88
C VAL A 44 16.61 -16.52 -22.84
N VAL A 45 17.55 -16.10 -23.69
CA VAL A 45 18.23 -16.97 -24.65
C VAL A 45 19.68 -17.12 -24.22
N TYR A 46 20.10 -18.35 -23.93
CA TYR A 46 21.50 -18.64 -23.65
C TYR A 46 22.31 -18.71 -24.94
N GLU A 47 23.56 -18.28 -24.91
CA GLU A 47 24.47 -18.45 -26.02
C GLU A 47 24.64 -19.95 -26.35
N GLY A 48 24.53 -20.30 -27.63
CA GLY A 48 24.52 -21.70 -28.09
C GLY A 48 23.14 -22.37 -28.06
N ALA A 49 22.08 -21.65 -27.66
CA ALA A 49 20.72 -22.17 -27.76
C ALA A 49 20.32 -22.40 -29.23
N PRO A 50 19.65 -23.53 -29.56
CA PRO A 50 19.14 -23.78 -30.91
C PRO A 50 18.15 -22.68 -31.33
N THR A 51 18.40 -22.06 -32.49
CA THR A 51 17.58 -20.94 -33.01
C THR A 51 16.18 -21.34 -33.43
N THR A 52 15.94 -22.64 -33.66
CA THR A 52 14.64 -23.20 -34.09
C THR A 52 13.79 -23.70 -32.93
N ALA A 53 14.33 -23.77 -31.71
CA ALA A 53 13.62 -24.30 -30.55
C ALA A 53 12.74 -23.23 -29.89
N SER A 54 11.46 -23.56 -29.69
CA SER A 54 10.53 -22.73 -28.92
C SER A 54 11.00 -22.60 -27.46
N PRO A 55 11.01 -21.39 -26.87
CA PRO A 55 11.41 -21.23 -25.48
C PRO A 55 10.53 -22.03 -24.51
N ILE A 56 11.15 -22.61 -23.49
CA ILE A 56 10.46 -23.45 -22.51
C ILE A 56 9.68 -22.56 -21.54
N MET A 57 8.38 -22.85 -21.38
CA MET A 57 7.50 -22.15 -20.46
C MET A 57 7.66 -22.70 -19.02
N PRO A 58 7.81 -21.85 -17.99
CA PRO A 58 7.78 -22.31 -16.61
C PRO A 58 6.37 -22.76 -16.21
N LEU A 59 6.29 -23.63 -15.19
CA LEU A 59 5.02 -23.91 -14.52
C LEU A 59 4.56 -22.64 -13.78
N MET A 60 3.38 -22.16 -14.14
CA MET A 60 2.76 -20.98 -13.52
C MET A 60 1.63 -21.43 -12.59
N PRO A 61 1.54 -20.90 -11.36
CA PRO A 61 0.38 -21.09 -10.50
C PRO A 61 -0.90 -20.57 -11.15
N ALA A 62 -2.04 -21.08 -10.71
CA ALA A 62 -3.34 -20.48 -11.06
C ALA A 62 -3.43 -19.05 -10.49
N PHE A 63 -4.18 -18.17 -11.16
CA PHE A 63 -4.31 -16.77 -10.73
C PHE A 63 -4.93 -16.62 -9.32
N ASN A 64 -5.64 -17.63 -8.83
CA ASN A 64 -6.29 -17.64 -7.53
C ASN A 64 -5.63 -18.63 -6.54
N ASP A 65 -4.39 -19.05 -6.79
CA ASP A 65 -3.66 -19.97 -5.91
C ASP A 65 -3.14 -19.25 -4.65
N THR A 66 -4.05 -19.00 -3.72
CA THR A 66 -3.78 -18.36 -2.43
C THR A 66 -2.77 -19.13 -1.58
N PRO A 67 -2.80 -20.48 -1.49
CA PRO A 67 -1.78 -21.22 -0.76
C PRO A 67 -0.35 -20.96 -1.26
N THR A 68 -0.13 -20.94 -2.58
CA THR A 68 1.20 -20.63 -3.16
C THR A 68 1.61 -19.19 -2.88
N ALA A 69 0.68 -18.24 -3.03
CA ALA A 69 0.91 -16.83 -2.71
C ALA A 69 1.31 -16.62 -1.24
N HIS A 70 0.53 -17.19 -0.33
CA HIS A 70 0.75 -17.11 1.10
C HIS A 70 2.09 -17.72 1.50
N LYS A 71 2.43 -18.91 0.96
CA LYS A 71 3.72 -19.55 1.20
C LYS A 71 4.88 -18.66 0.77
N PHE A 72 4.80 -18.02 -0.40
CA PHE A 72 5.85 -17.11 -0.85
C PHE A 72 6.06 -15.97 0.15
N PHE A 73 5.01 -15.23 0.52
CA PHE A 73 5.14 -14.06 1.40
C PHE A 73 5.56 -14.41 2.83
N THR A 74 5.12 -15.55 3.36
CA THR A 74 5.50 -15.99 4.71
C THR A 74 6.92 -16.52 4.83
N THR A 75 7.59 -16.81 3.71
CA THR A 75 9.00 -17.23 3.70
C THR A 75 10.00 -16.07 3.65
N ILE A 76 9.52 -14.84 3.42
CA ILE A 76 10.37 -13.66 3.36
C ILE A 76 10.90 -13.35 4.76
N THR A 77 12.22 -13.31 4.89
CA THR A 77 12.91 -13.01 6.16
C THR A 77 14.01 -11.99 5.92
N GLY A 78 14.29 -11.16 6.93
CA GLY A 78 15.42 -10.24 6.90
C GLY A 78 16.74 -11.00 7.07
N LEU A 79 17.77 -10.58 6.33
CA LEU A 79 19.12 -11.12 6.50
C LEU A 79 19.77 -10.55 7.77
N ALA A 80 19.63 -11.28 8.89
CA ALA A 80 20.23 -10.89 10.16
C ALA A 80 21.78 -10.85 10.06
N GLY A 81 22.37 -9.74 10.50
CA GLY A 81 23.83 -9.51 10.45
C GLY A 81 24.39 -9.12 9.07
N GLY A 82 23.54 -8.90 8.06
CA GLY A 82 23.96 -8.36 6.76
C GLY A 82 24.32 -6.87 6.80
N PRO A 83 24.87 -6.31 5.70
CA PRO A 83 25.06 -4.87 5.56
C PRO A 83 23.74 -4.12 5.76
N HIS A 84 23.77 -3.04 6.54
CA HIS A 84 22.59 -2.23 6.90
C HIS A 84 21.50 -2.96 7.72
N TRP A 85 21.81 -4.13 8.28
CA TRP A 85 20.88 -4.78 9.21
C TRP A 85 20.69 -3.92 10.47
N VAL A 86 19.43 -3.69 10.82
CA VAL A 86 19.02 -3.01 12.06
C VAL A 86 18.22 -4.01 12.89
N PRO A 87 18.48 -4.12 14.21
CA PRO A 87 17.68 -4.97 15.08
C PRO A 87 16.21 -4.56 15.04
N VAL A 88 15.31 -5.55 15.13
CA VAL A 88 13.88 -5.26 15.26
C VAL A 88 13.67 -4.47 16.56
N PRO A 89 12.94 -3.34 16.53
CA PRO A 89 12.63 -2.60 17.74
C PRO A 89 11.82 -3.46 18.72
N HIS A 90 12.29 -3.56 19.97
CA HIS A 90 11.58 -4.29 21.03
C HIS A 90 10.72 -3.37 21.91
N GLN A 91 10.96 -2.07 21.85
CA GLN A 91 10.17 -1.05 22.55
C GLN A 91 9.32 -0.33 21.50
N ILE A 92 8.01 -0.35 21.71
CA ILE A 92 7.03 0.27 20.82
C ILE A 92 6.42 1.45 21.57
N ASP A 93 6.53 2.65 20.99
CA ASP A 93 6.03 3.88 21.59
C ASP A 93 4.53 4.09 21.31
N GLU A 94 4.08 3.64 20.13
CA GLU A 94 2.72 3.88 19.62
C GLU A 94 2.12 2.57 19.08
N HIS A 95 0.92 2.23 19.54
CA HIS A 95 0.18 1.06 19.09
C HIS A 95 -1.03 1.49 18.28
N MET A 96 -1.10 1.08 17.01
CA MET A 96 -2.23 1.36 16.13
C MET A 96 -2.85 0.05 15.64
N PHE A 97 -4.17 -0.04 15.72
CA PHE A 97 -4.98 -1.04 15.04
C PHE A 97 -5.76 -0.33 13.94
N VAL A 98 -5.37 -0.58 12.69
CA VAL A 98 -5.94 0.11 11.53
C VAL A 98 -6.77 -0.86 10.70
N THR A 99 -8.08 -0.62 10.62
CA THR A 99 -8.95 -1.34 9.69
C THR A 99 -8.83 -0.73 8.31
N VAL A 100 -8.81 -1.58 7.28
CA VAL A 100 -8.75 -1.18 5.87
C VAL A 100 -9.99 -1.73 5.21
N ASN A 101 -10.77 -0.88 4.54
CA ASN A 101 -12.00 -1.32 3.90
C ASN A 101 -12.31 -0.53 2.64
N MET A 102 -13.06 -1.19 1.74
CA MET A 102 -13.80 -0.56 0.67
C MET A 102 -15.21 -0.20 1.18
N GLY A 103 -15.81 0.83 0.60
CA GLY A 103 -17.13 1.32 0.97
C GLY A 103 -17.63 2.34 -0.03
N ILE A 104 -18.56 3.18 0.41
CA ILE A 104 -19.16 4.25 -0.38
C ILE A 104 -19.06 5.58 0.35
N SER A 105 -19.07 6.66 -0.43
CA SER A 105 -19.18 8.03 0.08
C SER A 105 -20.30 8.76 -0.63
N ALA A 106 -20.94 9.71 0.07
CA ALA A 106 -21.96 10.56 -0.53
C ALA A 106 -21.38 11.34 -1.71
N CYS A 107 -22.11 11.37 -2.82
CA CYS A 107 -21.74 12.09 -4.03
C CYS A 107 -23.01 12.62 -4.70
N PRO A 108 -23.39 13.88 -4.46
CA PRO A 108 -24.61 14.47 -4.99
C PRO A 108 -24.69 14.48 -6.53
N THR A 109 -23.54 14.52 -7.20
CA THR A 109 -23.43 14.57 -8.67
C THR A 109 -23.31 13.20 -9.33
N CYS A 110 -23.17 12.13 -8.53
CA CYS A 110 -23.00 10.76 -9.04
C CYS A 110 -24.36 10.08 -9.29
N LEU A 111 -24.37 9.09 -10.19
CA LEU A 111 -25.49 8.17 -10.34
C LEU A 111 -25.77 7.49 -8.99
N ASN A 112 -27.02 7.47 -8.52
CA ASN A 112 -27.44 6.95 -7.22
C ASN A 112 -26.90 7.69 -5.98
N GLY A 113 -26.39 8.92 -6.13
CA GLY A 113 -26.03 9.79 -5.00
C GLY A 113 -24.82 9.32 -4.19
N THR A 114 -24.10 8.30 -4.65
CA THR A 114 -22.97 7.68 -3.96
C THR A 114 -21.87 7.31 -4.95
N ARG A 115 -20.64 7.16 -4.45
CA ARG A 115 -19.49 6.67 -5.22
C ARG A 115 -18.65 5.72 -4.38
N LEU A 116 -17.90 4.85 -5.05
CA LEU A 116 -16.92 3.98 -4.41
C LEU A 116 -15.91 4.81 -3.60
N SER A 117 -15.50 4.27 -2.47
CA SER A 117 -14.62 4.92 -1.51
C SER A 117 -13.84 3.86 -0.75
N ALA A 118 -12.68 4.22 -0.22
CA ALA A 118 -11.87 3.36 0.62
C ALA A 118 -11.39 4.14 1.83
N SER A 119 -11.16 3.47 2.95
CA SER A 119 -10.78 4.13 4.20
C SER A 119 -9.86 3.31 5.08
N MET A 120 -9.15 4.04 5.95
CA MET A 120 -8.40 3.51 7.07
C MET A 120 -9.07 3.97 8.37
N ASN A 121 -9.44 3.05 9.27
CA ASN A 121 -10.23 3.35 10.49
C ASN A 121 -11.53 4.14 10.23
N ASN A 122 -12.17 3.92 9.08
CA ASN A 122 -13.35 4.66 8.62
C ASN A 122 -13.10 6.14 8.27
N TYR A 123 -11.84 6.54 8.06
CA TYR A 123 -11.47 7.84 7.51
C TYR A 123 -11.03 7.64 6.05
N SER A 124 -11.79 8.22 5.13
CA SER A 124 -11.45 8.18 3.71
C SER A 124 -10.69 9.45 3.33
N PHE A 125 -9.41 9.29 3.03
CA PHE A 125 -8.50 10.41 2.87
C PHE A 125 -8.85 11.28 1.65
N VAL A 126 -8.78 12.60 1.84
CA VAL A 126 -8.92 13.59 0.77
C VAL A 126 -7.66 14.43 0.71
N ASN A 127 -7.05 14.52 -0.48
CA ASN A 127 -5.95 15.44 -0.69
C ASN A 127 -6.42 16.88 -0.51
N PRO A 128 -5.70 17.71 0.26
CA PRO A 128 -6.00 19.13 0.35
C PRO A 128 -5.80 19.80 -1.01
N THR A 129 -6.63 20.80 -1.32
CA THR A 129 -6.60 21.51 -2.61
C THR A 129 -5.90 22.86 -2.57
N SER A 130 -5.81 23.49 -1.40
CA SER A 130 -5.26 24.83 -1.24
C SER A 130 -3.77 24.86 -0.87
N LEU A 131 -3.30 23.90 -0.06
CA LEU A 131 -1.90 23.74 0.34
C LEU A 131 -1.57 22.27 0.51
N SER A 132 -0.34 21.87 0.21
CA SER A 132 0.14 20.54 0.61
C SER A 132 0.18 20.40 2.14
N LEU A 133 0.04 19.17 2.65
CA LEU A 133 0.20 18.89 4.08
C LEU A 133 1.55 19.38 4.62
N LEU A 134 2.62 19.22 3.83
CA LEU A 134 3.96 19.64 4.21
C LEU A 134 4.07 21.16 4.35
N GLN A 135 3.50 21.93 3.41
CA GLN A 135 3.48 23.39 3.50
C GLN A 135 2.59 23.85 4.67
N ALA A 136 1.43 23.22 4.86
CA ALA A 136 0.54 23.54 5.97
C ALA A 136 1.23 23.32 7.33
N PHE A 137 1.96 22.21 7.46
CA PHE A 137 2.77 21.93 8.65
C PHE A 137 3.91 22.96 8.82
N TYR A 138 4.72 23.18 7.78
CA TYR A 138 5.89 24.07 7.86
C TYR A 138 5.51 25.52 8.18
N PHE A 139 4.48 26.06 7.51
CA PHE A 139 4.01 27.44 7.72
C PHE A 139 2.97 27.57 8.83
N ASN A 140 2.65 26.48 9.54
CA ASN A 140 1.66 26.44 10.61
C ASN A 140 0.27 26.99 10.18
N VAL A 141 -0.22 26.53 9.02
CA VAL A 141 -1.51 26.96 8.46
C VAL A 141 -2.62 26.03 8.96
N SER A 142 -3.56 26.59 9.71
CA SER A 142 -4.75 25.89 10.20
C SER A 142 -5.78 25.63 9.10
N GLY A 143 -6.59 24.57 9.26
CA GLY A 143 -7.75 24.29 8.39
C GLY A 143 -7.44 23.49 7.12
N ILE A 144 -6.18 23.07 6.94
CA ILE A 144 -5.77 22.18 5.83
C ILE A 144 -5.95 20.71 6.20
N TYR A 145 -5.64 20.35 7.44
CA TYR A 145 -5.80 19.01 7.98
C TYR A 145 -6.19 19.06 9.46
N THR A 146 -6.67 17.94 9.99
CA THR A 146 -6.94 17.75 11.42
C THR A 146 -6.00 16.68 12.00
N PRO A 147 -5.40 16.90 13.18
CA PRO A 147 -4.48 15.96 13.82
C PRO A 147 -5.24 14.91 14.66
N ASP A 148 -6.26 14.29 14.09
CA ASP A 148 -7.24 13.45 14.81
C ASP A 148 -7.38 12.02 14.25
N PHE A 149 -6.40 11.54 13.47
CA PHE A 149 -6.47 10.19 12.93
C PHE A 149 -6.37 9.16 14.07
N PRO A 150 -7.35 8.26 14.22
CA PRO A 150 -7.44 7.45 15.42
C PRO A 150 -6.51 6.22 15.38
N ASP A 151 -6.01 5.84 16.55
CA ASP A 151 -5.18 4.65 16.73
C ASP A 151 -5.97 3.35 16.63
N THR A 152 -7.29 3.40 16.76
CA THR A 152 -8.19 2.24 16.66
C THR A 152 -9.45 2.62 15.88
N PRO A 153 -10.13 1.68 15.20
CA PRO A 153 -11.36 1.96 14.49
C PRO A 153 -12.42 2.49 15.48
N PRO A 154 -13.20 3.50 15.09
CA PRO A 154 -14.19 4.12 15.96
C PRO A 154 -15.33 3.18 16.33
N VAL A 155 -15.57 2.14 15.52
CA VAL A 155 -16.58 1.11 15.75
C VAL A 155 -15.93 -0.26 15.65
N LYS A 156 -16.11 -1.08 16.70
CA LYS A 156 -15.64 -2.47 16.73
C LYS A 156 -16.75 -3.40 16.27
N PHE A 157 -16.43 -4.31 15.36
CA PHE A 157 -17.33 -5.33 14.83
C PHE A 157 -16.50 -6.53 14.35
N ASP A 158 -17.16 -7.55 13.82
CA ASP A 158 -16.48 -8.67 13.18
C ASP A 158 -15.95 -8.24 11.79
N TYR A 159 -14.71 -7.72 11.76
CA TYR A 159 -14.11 -7.09 10.58
C TYR A 159 -13.98 -8.02 9.37
N THR A 160 -14.05 -9.33 9.56
CA THR A 160 -13.79 -10.34 8.52
C THR A 160 -15.03 -11.15 8.12
N ASN A 161 -16.19 -10.84 8.71
CA ASN A 161 -17.43 -11.54 8.41
C ASN A 161 -18.26 -10.78 7.36
N ASP A 162 -18.06 -11.15 6.11
CA ASP A 162 -18.72 -10.55 4.96
C ASP A 162 -20.26 -10.54 5.09
N SER A 163 -20.85 -11.58 5.67
CA SER A 163 -22.31 -11.68 5.84
C SER A 163 -22.87 -10.58 6.75
N ILE A 164 -22.08 -10.08 7.71
CA ILE A 164 -22.48 -8.99 8.62
C ILE A 164 -22.13 -7.63 8.01
N ASN A 165 -20.98 -7.53 7.34
CA ASN A 165 -20.41 -6.26 6.88
C ASN A 165 -21.15 -5.68 5.68
N ILE A 166 -21.62 -6.53 4.76
CA ILE A 166 -22.33 -6.06 3.55
C ILE A 166 -23.79 -5.68 3.87
N LEU A 167 -24.38 -6.27 4.91
CA LEU A 167 -25.78 -6.04 5.29
C LEU A 167 -25.97 -4.79 6.17
N ASN A 168 -24.91 -4.30 6.82
CA ASN A 168 -24.96 -3.10 7.63
C ASN A 168 -24.54 -1.86 6.83
N SER A 169 -25.52 -1.15 6.28
CA SER A 169 -25.32 0.07 5.49
C SER A 169 -24.51 1.16 6.21
N SER A 170 -24.52 1.18 7.55
CA SER A 170 -23.75 2.16 8.33
C SER A 170 -22.25 1.85 8.35
N LEU A 171 -21.84 0.59 8.15
CA LEU A 171 -20.44 0.19 8.04
C LEU A 171 -19.86 0.41 6.63
N LEU A 172 -20.73 0.58 5.63
CA LEU A 172 -20.34 0.85 4.25
C LEU A 172 -20.03 2.33 3.99
N ILE A 173 -20.58 3.24 4.80
CA ILE A 173 -20.37 4.69 4.63
C ILE A 173 -19.01 5.07 5.20
N THR A 174 -18.15 5.56 4.31
CA THR A 174 -16.79 5.98 4.65
C THR A 174 -16.68 7.51 4.47
N PRO A 175 -16.78 8.29 5.57
CA PRO A 175 -16.74 9.74 5.49
C PRO A 175 -15.38 10.23 4.98
N LYS A 176 -15.44 11.29 4.19
CA LYS A 176 -14.26 11.94 3.61
C LYS A 176 -13.62 12.88 4.65
N SER A 177 -12.30 12.78 4.82
CA SER A 177 -11.56 13.60 5.78
C SER A 177 -10.09 13.78 5.36
N THR A 178 -9.48 14.89 5.76
CA THR A 178 -8.02 15.12 5.67
C THR A 178 -7.45 15.06 7.08
N SER A 179 -7.47 13.86 7.65
CA SER A 179 -7.02 13.57 9.00
C SER A 179 -5.61 12.98 8.99
N VAL A 180 -4.77 13.39 9.94
CA VAL A 180 -3.37 12.94 10.06
C VAL A 180 -3.09 12.41 11.46
N LYS A 181 -2.16 11.46 11.57
CA LYS A 181 -1.62 11.01 12.86
C LYS A 181 -0.37 11.83 13.17
N VAL A 182 -0.39 12.55 14.29
CA VAL A 182 0.81 13.22 14.79
C VAL A 182 1.62 12.23 15.61
N LEU A 183 2.91 12.16 15.31
CA LEU A 183 3.90 11.33 15.99
C LEU A 183 4.93 12.23 16.65
N LYS A 184 5.36 11.84 17.84
CA LYS A 184 6.43 12.57 18.52
C LYS A 184 7.75 12.33 17.79
N TYR A 185 8.65 13.29 17.93
CA TYR A 185 10.03 13.08 17.52
C TYR A 185 10.58 11.80 18.17
N ASN A 186 11.31 11.02 17.37
CA ASN A 186 11.93 9.75 17.79
C ASN A 186 10.96 8.61 18.11
N SER A 187 9.67 8.73 17.74
CA SER A 187 8.73 7.60 17.81
C SER A 187 9.08 6.50 16.80
N THR A 188 9.06 5.25 17.24
CA THR A 188 9.15 4.09 16.35
C THR A 188 7.77 3.66 15.88
N VAL A 189 7.51 3.73 14.57
CA VAL A 189 6.21 3.38 13.97
C VAL A 189 6.36 2.42 12.82
N TRP A 190 5.45 1.44 12.76
CA TRP A 190 5.26 0.56 11.60
C TRP A 190 4.01 0.98 10.84
N ILE A 191 4.17 1.27 9.55
CA ILE A 191 3.07 1.71 8.68
C ILE A 191 2.75 0.61 7.69
N MET A 192 1.45 0.35 7.50
CA MET A 192 0.94 -0.42 6.37
C MET A 192 0.06 0.49 5.54
N HIS A 193 0.31 0.54 4.23
CA HIS A 193 -0.58 1.20 3.28
C HIS A 193 -0.78 0.30 2.06
N CYS A 194 -1.88 0.51 1.36
CA CYS A 194 -2.10 -0.15 0.08
C CYS A 194 -1.25 0.55 -0.99
N HIS A 195 -0.56 -0.23 -1.83
CA HIS A 195 0.22 0.28 -2.97
C HIS A 195 -0.48 0.00 -4.31
N LEU A 196 -1.78 -0.27 -4.28
CA LEU A 196 -2.57 -0.35 -5.50
C LEU A 196 -3.11 1.04 -5.83
N ASP A 197 -2.59 1.64 -6.89
CA ASP A 197 -2.87 3.04 -7.26
C ASP A 197 -4.36 3.36 -7.39
N VAL A 198 -5.18 2.37 -7.79
CA VAL A 198 -6.64 2.58 -7.90
C VAL A 198 -7.32 2.82 -6.55
N HIS A 199 -6.72 2.45 -5.42
CA HIS A 199 -7.29 2.65 -4.09
C HIS A 199 -6.92 4.00 -3.46
N LEU A 200 -5.79 4.60 -3.86
CA LEU A 200 -5.37 5.91 -3.38
C LEU A 200 -6.42 7.01 -3.64
N PRO A 201 -6.95 7.21 -4.88
CA PRO A 201 -7.96 8.23 -5.14
C PRO A 201 -9.32 7.89 -4.50
N LEU A 202 -9.54 6.63 -4.09
CA LEU A 202 -10.72 6.25 -3.31
C LEU A 202 -10.60 6.67 -1.84
N GLY A 203 -9.41 7.06 -1.38
CA GLY A 203 -9.13 7.54 -0.03
C GLY A 203 -8.44 6.53 0.88
N LEU A 204 -7.86 5.46 0.32
CA LEU A 204 -7.10 4.46 1.09
C LEU A 204 -5.69 4.96 1.41
N ALA A 205 -5.62 6.04 2.17
CA ALA A 205 -4.38 6.65 2.61
C ALA A 205 -4.55 7.22 4.02
N THR A 206 -3.42 7.49 4.65
CA THR A 206 -3.31 8.36 5.83
C THR A 206 -1.97 9.08 5.73
N ALA A 207 -1.80 10.14 6.51
CA ALA A 207 -0.53 10.84 6.60
C ALA A 207 -0.07 10.91 8.05
N PHE A 208 1.25 10.82 8.22
CA PHE A 208 1.91 10.96 9.50
C PHE A 208 2.68 12.27 9.53
N VAL A 209 2.48 13.05 10.58
CA VAL A 209 3.24 14.28 10.85
C VAL A 209 4.14 14.00 12.04
N VAL A 210 5.45 13.97 11.82
CA VAL A 210 6.43 13.77 12.88
C VAL A 210 6.88 15.15 13.39
N GLU A 211 6.79 15.35 14.70
CA GLU A 211 7.24 16.58 15.34
C GLU A 211 8.75 16.80 15.17
N ASN A 212 9.17 18.07 15.16
CA ASN A 212 10.59 18.42 15.13
C ASN A 212 11.28 17.99 16.42
N GLY A 213 12.49 17.47 16.28
CA GLY A 213 13.38 17.17 17.41
C GLY A 213 14.16 18.38 17.91
N PRO A 214 15.04 18.18 18.89
CA PRO A 214 15.76 19.27 19.57
C PRO A 214 16.94 19.87 18.77
N THR A 215 17.37 19.22 17.68
CA THR A 215 18.52 19.61 16.86
C THR A 215 18.11 20.13 15.48
N LYS A 216 19.01 20.84 14.78
CA LYS A 216 18.75 21.29 13.41
C LYS A 216 18.62 20.12 12.44
N GLU A 217 19.37 19.06 12.67
CA GLU A 217 19.38 17.82 11.90
C GLU A 217 18.08 17.03 12.08
N SER A 218 17.41 17.21 13.22
CA SER A 218 16.10 16.63 13.54
C SER A 218 14.92 17.58 13.29
N THR A 219 15.15 18.71 12.61
CA THR A 219 14.13 19.72 12.32
C THR A 219 13.93 19.81 10.82
N LEU A 220 12.67 19.93 10.38
CA LEU A 220 12.33 20.10 8.97
C LEU A 220 13.05 21.35 8.39
N PRO A 221 13.88 21.22 7.33
CA PRO A 221 14.55 22.36 6.73
C PRO A 221 13.56 23.29 6.00
N PRO A 222 13.98 24.53 5.70
CA PRO A 222 13.14 25.45 4.93
C PRO A 222 12.83 24.90 3.53
N PRO A 223 11.64 25.22 2.97
CA PRO A 223 11.27 24.79 1.63
C PRO A 223 12.23 25.38 0.59
N PRO A 224 12.51 24.64 -0.50
CA PRO A 224 13.39 25.12 -1.54
C PRO A 224 12.77 26.32 -2.29
N PRO A 225 13.58 27.24 -2.84
CA PRO A 225 13.08 28.46 -3.49
C PRO A 225 12.18 28.22 -4.71
N ASP A 226 12.32 27.06 -5.35
CA ASP A 226 11.59 26.63 -6.54
C ASP A 226 10.39 25.72 -6.21
N LEU A 227 9.97 25.67 -4.94
CA LEU A 227 8.79 24.90 -4.53
C LEU A 227 7.56 25.32 -5.37
N PRO A 228 6.89 24.37 -6.06
CA PRO A 228 5.70 24.68 -6.83
C PRO A 228 4.61 25.33 -5.97
N ARG A 229 3.92 26.31 -6.55
CA ARG A 229 2.78 26.97 -5.90
C ARG A 229 1.53 26.10 -6.03
N CYS A 230 0.77 26.00 -4.94
CA CYS A 230 -0.55 25.37 -4.93
C CYS A 230 -1.60 26.26 -5.60
#